data_AF-A0A0M9G1A8-F1
#
_entry.id   AF-A0A0M9G1A8-F1
#
_cell.length_a   1.000
_cell.length_b   1.000
_cell.length_c   1.000
_cell.angle_alpha   90.00
_cell.angle_beta   90.00
_cell.angle_gamma   90.00
#
_symmetry.space_group_name_H-M   'P 1'
#
loop_
_entity.id
_entity.type
_entity.pdbx_description
1 polymer ?
#
loop_
_entity_poly.entity_id
_entity_poly.type
_entity_poly.pdbx_seq_one_letter_code
_entity_poly.pdbx_strand_id
1 'polypeptide(L)'
;MVEESYIDGHLGPVFDYAEPLSLPIVARILHEKRIGAEETDKSKGVLIQSCCEAVDILQEDCAPESVVNTLQSRRLRVRADGGHSANAHLADLSVDENGYAIMPAEGTAGASAAAAAVASVTSRAERMKPFEVIALTTLRPTSTREAVELIPSLYRFEDAELDDVLGLISY
;
A
#
# COMPACT_ATOMS: atom_id res chain seq x y z
N MET A 1 -2.07 -6.97 23.77
CA MET A 1 -1.18 -5.90 23.29
C MET A 1 -0.83 -6.28 21.87
N VAL A 2 -1.10 -5.41 20.89
CA VAL A 2 -0.69 -5.68 19.50
C VAL A 2 0.82 -5.48 19.45
N GLU A 3 1.55 -6.55 19.19
CA GLU A 3 3.01 -6.58 19.10
C GLU A 3 3.44 -5.94 17.77
N GLU A 4 4.58 -5.24 17.77
CA GLU A 4 5.11 -4.58 16.56
C GLU A 4 5.44 -5.64 15.49
N SER A 5 4.92 -5.47 14.28
CA SER A 5 5.22 -6.32 13.13
C SER A 5 5.57 -5.45 11.92
N TYR A 6 6.87 -5.33 11.66
CA TYR A 6 7.38 -4.61 10.50
C TYR A 6 6.99 -5.29 9.17
N ILE A 7 6.76 -6.61 9.20
CA ILE A 7 6.33 -7.39 8.03
C ILE A 7 4.91 -7.01 7.66
N ASP A 8 4.02 -6.93 8.65
CA ASP A 8 2.61 -6.60 8.42
C ASP A 8 2.38 -5.09 8.32
N GLY A 9 3.41 -4.28 8.57
CA GLY A 9 3.29 -2.83 8.60
C GLY A 9 2.54 -2.31 9.82
N HIS A 10 2.72 -2.98 10.96
CA HIS A 10 2.26 -2.54 12.28
C HIS A 10 3.48 -2.04 13.05
N LEU A 11 3.72 -0.73 12.99
CA LEU A 11 4.91 -0.09 13.55
C LEU A 11 4.77 0.19 15.06
N GLY A 12 3.64 -0.21 15.66
CA GLY A 12 3.33 0.02 17.05
C GLY A 12 2.39 1.21 17.26
N PRO A 13 1.80 1.34 18.46
CA PRO A 13 0.68 2.24 18.69
C PRO A 13 1.04 3.72 18.51
N VAL A 14 2.29 4.11 18.72
CA VAL A 14 2.72 5.51 18.52
C VAL A 14 2.74 5.85 17.02
N PHE A 15 3.14 4.90 16.19
CA PHE A 15 3.32 5.10 14.74
C PHE A 15 2.05 4.78 13.95
N ASP A 16 1.18 3.92 14.47
CA ASP A 16 -0.12 3.61 13.85
C ASP A 16 -1.04 4.84 13.76
N TYR A 17 -0.85 5.83 14.64
CA TYR A 17 -1.57 7.12 14.60
C TYR A 17 -0.73 8.29 14.09
N ALA A 18 0.56 8.07 13.80
CA ALA A 18 1.43 9.12 13.29
C ALA A 18 1.14 9.37 11.80
N GLU A 19 1.15 10.63 11.40
CA GLU A 19 1.10 11.00 9.98
C GLU A 19 2.53 11.12 9.44
N PRO A 20 3.00 10.16 8.62
CA PRO A 20 4.35 10.23 8.07
C PRO A 20 4.40 11.33 7.00
N LEU A 21 5.44 12.16 7.08
CA LEU A 21 5.68 13.24 6.14
C LEU A 21 6.57 12.76 5.00
N SER A 22 6.31 13.25 3.78
CA SER A 22 7.21 13.03 2.65
C SER A 22 8.49 13.86 2.80
N LEU A 23 9.61 13.36 2.26
CA LEU A 23 10.88 14.08 2.32
C LEU A 23 10.82 15.50 1.73
N PRO A 24 10.11 15.78 0.62
CA PRO A 24 9.93 17.15 0.13
C PRO A 24 9.25 18.08 1.14
N ILE A 25 8.26 17.59 1.90
CA ILE A 25 7.60 18.38 2.95
C ILE A 25 8.57 18.63 4.10
N VAL A 26 9.32 17.61 4.51
CA VAL A 26 10.33 17.73 5.57
C VAL A 26 11.41 18.75 5.19
N ALA A 27 11.90 18.71 3.94
CA ALA A 27 12.86 19.67 3.42
C ALA A 27 12.35 21.11 3.51
N ARG A 28 11.10 21.35 3.09
CA ARG A 28 10.45 22.66 3.19
C ARG A 28 10.38 23.14 4.65
N ILE A 29 9.93 22.28 5.56
CA ILE A 29 9.81 22.62 6.99
C ILE A 29 11.19 22.94 7.57
N LEU A 30 12.21 22.13 7.28
CA LEU A 30 13.57 22.35 7.78
C LEU A 30 14.16 23.66 7.24
N HIS A 31 13.93 23.98 5.97
CA HIS A 31 14.37 25.24 5.38
C HIS A 31 13.73 26.46 6.06
N GLU A 32 12.41 26.42 6.32
CA GLU A 32 11.71 27.47 7.07
C GLU A 32 12.25 27.61 8.50
N LYS A 33 12.50 26.47 9.17
CA LYS A 33 13.06 26.47 10.54
C LYS A 33 14.50 26.98 10.58
N ARG A 34 15.30 26.73 9.54
CA ARG A 34 16.67 27.25 9.42
C ARG A 34 16.67 28.78 9.41
N ILE A 35 15.83 29.38 8.57
CA ILE A 35 15.70 30.85 8.47
C ILE A 35 15.40 31.46 9.85
N GLY A 36 14.50 30.86 10.63
CA GLY A 36 14.16 31.34 11.98
C GLY A 36 15.21 31.02 13.07
N ALA A 37 16.03 29.99 12.89
CA ALA A 37 17.01 29.56 13.87
C ALA A 37 18.33 30.36 13.82
N GLU A 38 18.69 30.87 12.64
CA GLU A 38 19.86 31.75 12.46
C GLU A 38 19.80 33.00 13.35
N GLU A 39 18.60 33.47 13.70
CA GLU A 39 18.39 34.66 14.53
C GLU A 39 18.44 34.40 16.05
N THR A 40 18.25 33.16 16.52
CA THR A 40 17.96 32.89 17.94
C THR A 40 18.96 31.99 18.66
N ASP A 41 19.50 30.94 18.02
CA ASP A 41 20.37 29.96 18.70
C ASP A 41 21.28 29.19 17.73
N LYS A 42 22.59 29.48 17.79
CA LYS A 42 23.60 28.88 16.90
C LYS A 42 23.67 27.35 16.99
N SER A 43 23.43 26.77 18.16
CA SER A 43 23.52 25.31 18.34
C SER A 43 22.38 24.58 17.64
N LYS A 44 21.17 25.14 17.69
CA LYS A 44 20.00 24.66 16.95
C LYS A 44 20.17 24.84 15.44
N GLY A 45 20.78 25.96 15.03
CA GLY A 45 21.13 26.22 13.63
C GLY A 45 22.03 25.14 13.04
N VAL A 46 23.05 24.68 13.78
CA VAL A 46 23.95 23.59 13.33
C VAL A 46 23.20 22.27 13.16
N LEU A 47 22.33 21.89 14.10
CA LEU A 47 21.55 20.66 13.99
C LEU A 47 20.56 20.71 12.82
N ILE A 48 19.84 21.82 12.66
CA ILE A 48 18.91 22.01 11.54
C ILE A 48 19.66 21.96 10.22
N GLN A 49 20.83 22.60 10.13
CA GLN A 49 21.65 22.59 8.93
C GLN A 49 22.13 21.17 8.58
N SER A 50 22.61 20.40 9.56
CA SER A 50 23.00 19.01 9.33
C SER A 50 21.82 18.14 8.86
N CYS A 51 20.62 18.36 9.41
CA CYS A 51 19.42 17.68 8.94
C CYS A 51 19.00 18.12 7.53
N CYS A 52 19.10 19.42 7.20
CA CYS A 52 18.84 19.92 5.85
C CYS A 52 19.76 19.22 4.84
N GLU A 53 21.06 19.17 5.11
CA GLU A 53 22.04 18.53 4.21
C GLU A 53 21.71 17.05 3.97
N ALA A 54 21.34 16.31 5.02
CA ALA A 54 20.94 14.92 4.87
C ALA A 54 19.65 14.76 4.06
N VAL A 55 18.64 15.61 4.29
CA VAL A 55 17.37 15.57 3.55
C VAL A 55 17.54 16.03 2.11
N ASP A 56 18.39 17.02 1.86
CA ASP A 56 18.67 17.53 0.52
C ASP A 56 19.29 16.44 -0.37
N ILE A 57 20.20 15.63 0.17
CA ILE A 57 20.75 14.47 -0.54
C ILE A 57 19.67 13.42 -0.80
N LEU A 58 18.84 13.11 0.20
CA LEU A 58 17.84 12.05 0.08
C LEU A 58 16.67 12.42 -0.85
N GLN A 59 16.29 13.70 -0.92
CA GLN A 59 15.12 14.13 -1.71
C GLN A 59 15.39 14.17 -3.22
N GLU A 60 16.65 14.25 -3.66
CA GLU A 60 17.01 14.32 -5.09
C GLU A 60 16.43 13.13 -5.87
N ASP A 61 16.41 11.96 -5.22
CA ASP A 61 15.92 10.72 -5.79
C ASP A 61 14.49 10.37 -5.33
N CYS A 62 13.76 11.26 -4.67
CA CYS A 62 12.40 10.99 -4.18
C CYS A 62 11.31 11.38 -5.19
N ALA A 63 10.14 10.74 -5.08
CA ALA A 63 8.97 11.13 -5.86
C ALA A 63 8.39 12.48 -5.38
N PRO A 64 7.84 13.30 -6.30
CA PRO A 64 7.26 14.60 -5.95
C PRO A 64 5.98 14.45 -5.13
N GLU A 65 5.64 15.50 -4.37
CA GLU A 65 4.46 15.53 -3.47
C GLU A 65 3.14 15.26 -4.19
N SER A 66 3.02 15.64 -5.47
CA SER A 66 1.84 15.35 -6.31
C SER A 66 1.61 13.84 -6.50
N VAL A 67 2.67 13.06 -6.64
CA VAL A 67 2.60 11.59 -6.76
C VAL A 67 2.23 11.00 -5.40
N VAL A 68 2.83 11.49 -4.31
CA VAL A 68 2.49 11.06 -2.94
C VAL A 68 0.99 11.21 -2.68
N ASN A 69 0.43 12.39 -2.95
CA ASN A 69 -1.00 12.67 -2.76
C ASN A 69 -1.89 11.79 -3.62
N THR A 70 -1.46 11.51 -4.85
CA THR A 70 -2.18 10.60 -5.76
C THR A 70 -2.24 9.19 -5.16
N LEU A 71 -1.10 8.68 -4.69
CA LEU A 71 -0.98 7.34 -4.11
C LEU A 71 -1.72 7.18 -2.78
N GLN A 72 -1.71 8.20 -1.92
CA GLN A 72 -2.47 8.19 -0.65
C GLN A 72 -3.98 8.00 -0.86
N SER A 73 -4.52 8.54 -1.96
CA SER A 73 -5.95 8.42 -2.28
C SER A 73 -6.32 7.11 -2.99
N ARG A 74 -5.33 6.45 -3.62
CA ARG A 74 -5.51 5.29 -4.48
C ARG A 74 -5.88 4.05 -3.67
N ARG A 75 -6.83 3.28 -4.19
CA ARG A 75 -7.23 1.98 -3.65
C ARG A 75 -6.75 0.92 -4.63
N LEU A 76 -5.99 -0.05 -4.13
CA LEU A 76 -5.44 -1.14 -4.90
C LEU A 76 -6.20 -2.42 -4.57
N ARG A 77 -6.34 -3.30 -5.55
CA ARG A 77 -6.96 -4.61 -5.33
C ARG A 77 -6.04 -5.45 -4.46
N VAL A 78 -6.61 -5.98 -3.37
CA VAL A 78 -5.93 -6.91 -2.48
C VAL A 78 -5.96 -8.28 -3.14
N ARG A 79 -4.83 -9.00 -3.12
CA ARG A 79 -4.75 -10.40 -3.53
C ARG A 79 -5.81 -11.15 -2.75
N ALA A 80 -6.65 -11.90 -3.46
CA ALA A 80 -7.39 -12.94 -2.80
C ALA A 80 -6.35 -13.91 -2.24
N ASP A 81 -6.06 -13.81 -0.94
CA ASP A 81 -5.27 -14.82 -0.25
C ASP A 81 -5.82 -16.18 -0.67
N GLY A 82 -4.93 -17.09 -1.06
CA GLY A 82 -5.24 -18.44 -1.52
C GLY A 82 -5.85 -19.33 -0.44
N GLY A 83 -6.87 -18.87 0.27
CA GLY A 83 -7.87 -19.70 0.91
C GLY A 83 -8.88 -20.17 -0.14
N HIS A 84 -8.58 -21.30 -0.79
CA HIS A 84 -9.54 -22.11 -1.57
C HIS A 84 -10.13 -21.50 -2.87
N SER A 85 -9.35 -20.79 -3.67
CA SER A 85 -9.70 -20.60 -5.10
C SER A 85 -9.36 -21.82 -5.97
N ALA A 86 -9.02 -22.97 -5.37
CA ALA A 86 -8.80 -24.23 -6.10
C ALA A 86 -10.07 -24.77 -6.78
N ASN A 87 -11.25 -24.24 -6.44
CA ASN A 87 -12.52 -24.84 -6.78
C ASN A 87 -13.59 -23.81 -7.18
N ALA A 88 -13.21 -22.76 -7.91
CA ALA A 88 -14.20 -21.84 -8.50
C ALA A 88 -15.24 -22.59 -9.36
N HIS A 89 -14.87 -23.75 -9.91
CA HIS A 89 -15.72 -24.65 -10.69
C HIS A 89 -16.56 -25.62 -9.86
N LEU A 90 -16.27 -25.79 -8.55
CA LEU A 90 -17.07 -26.66 -7.65
C LEU A 90 -18.07 -25.88 -6.80
N ALA A 91 -18.15 -24.55 -6.96
CA ALA A 91 -19.14 -23.73 -6.27
C ALA A 91 -20.59 -24.10 -6.63
N ASP A 92 -20.80 -24.81 -7.76
CA ASP A 92 -22.09 -25.29 -8.24
C ASP A 92 -22.44 -26.72 -7.79
N LEU A 93 -21.59 -27.38 -6.99
CA LEU A 93 -21.87 -28.72 -6.47
C LEU A 93 -22.74 -28.65 -5.22
N SER A 94 -24.03 -28.99 -5.37
CA SER A 94 -24.93 -29.24 -4.25
C SER A 94 -24.82 -30.69 -3.77
N VAL A 95 -24.92 -30.92 -2.45
CA VAL A 95 -24.78 -32.25 -1.83
C VAL A 95 -26.09 -32.60 -1.15
N ASP A 96 -26.59 -33.82 -1.36
CA ASP A 96 -27.83 -34.29 -0.74
C ASP A 96 -27.64 -34.69 0.73
N GLU A 97 -28.76 -34.99 1.41
CA GLU A 97 -28.76 -35.43 2.82
C GLU A 97 -28.00 -36.75 3.06
N ASN A 98 -27.63 -37.47 2.01
CA ASN A 98 -26.86 -38.71 2.06
C ASN A 98 -25.38 -38.52 1.69
N GLY A 99 -24.94 -37.28 1.41
CA GLY A 99 -23.55 -36.95 1.10
C GLY A 99 -23.13 -37.15 -0.36
N TYR A 100 -24.08 -37.31 -1.30
CA TYR A 100 -23.78 -37.45 -2.73
C TYR A 100 -23.89 -36.12 -3.48
N ALA A 101 -22.99 -35.92 -4.44
CA ALA A 101 -22.99 -34.77 -5.33
C ALA A 101 -24.19 -34.79 -6.31
N ILE A 102 -25.01 -33.75 -6.28
CA ILE A 102 -26.15 -33.55 -7.17
C ILE A 102 -25.72 -32.62 -8.31
N MET A 103 -25.78 -33.11 -9.55
CA MET A 103 -25.61 -32.24 -10.71
C MET A 103 -26.87 -31.42 -10.96
N PRO A 104 -26.76 -30.10 -11.23
CA PRO A 104 -27.92 -29.29 -11.59
C PRO A 104 -28.51 -29.79 -12.91
N ALA A 105 -29.82 -29.99 -12.93
CA ALA A 105 -30.54 -30.44 -14.13
C ALA A 105 -30.32 -29.44 -15.27
N GLU A 106 -29.88 -29.95 -16.43
CA GLU A 106 -29.64 -29.13 -17.61
C GLU A 106 -30.91 -28.36 -18.00
N GLY A 107 -30.79 -27.03 -17.94
CA GLY A 107 -31.75 -26.10 -18.54
C GLY A 107 -32.79 -25.54 -17.57
N THR A 108 -32.50 -24.37 -17.00
CA THR A 108 -33.44 -23.24 -16.90
C THR A 108 -32.76 -21.99 -16.33
N ALA A 109 -32.53 -21.00 -17.20
CA ALA A 109 -32.67 -19.56 -16.97
C ALA A 109 -32.23 -18.95 -15.60
N GLY A 110 -31.01 -19.24 -15.13
CA GLY A 110 -30.43 -18.62 -13.92
C GLY A 110 -29.08 -17.92 -14.10
N ALA A 111 -28.48 -17.97 -15.29
CA ALA A 111 -27.09 -17.58 -15.53
C ALA A 111 -26.77 -16.06 -15.39
N SER A 112 -27.78 -15.20 -15.21
CA SER A 112 -27.60 -13.74 -15.15
C SER A 112 -27.56 -13.15 -13.73
N ALA A 113 -28.01 -13.88 -12.71
CA ALA A 113 -27.99 -13.38 -11.32
C ALA A 113 -26.84 -13.98 -10.52
N ALA A 114 -26.47 -15.23 -10.79
CA ALA A 114 -25.32 -15.88 -10.17
C ALA A 114 -23.99 -15.27 -10.65
N ALA A 115 -23.88 -14.86 -11.92
CA ALA A 115 -22.70 -14.15 -12.41
C ALA A 115 -22.50 -12.78 -11.72
N ALA A 116 -23.58 -12.11 -11.31
CA ALA A 116 -23.51 -10.87 -10.55
C ALA A 116 -23.16 -11.11 -9.06
N ALA A 117 -23.55 -12.24 -8.48
CA ALA A 117 -23.17 -12.64 -7.12
C ALA A 117 -21.75 -13.24 -7.03
N VAL A 118 -21.26 -13.88 -8.10
CA VAL A 118 -19.87 -14.36 -8.21
C VAL A 118 -18.92 -13.22 -8.56
N ALA A 119 -19.38 -12.21 -9.31
CA ALA A 119 -18.69 -10.93 -9.42
C ALA A 119 -18.65 -10.18 -8.07
N SER A 120 -19.60 -10.45 -7.16
CA SER A 120 -19.67 -9.91 -5.78
C SER A 120 -18.77 -10.63 -4.77
N VAL A 121 -18.01 -11.67 -5.15
CA VAL A 121 -16.73 -11.99 -4.49
C VAL A 121 -15.66 -11.01 -5.03
N THR A 122 -16.07 -9.75 -5.09
CA THR A 122 -15.39 -8.59 -5.63
C THR A 122 -14.06 -8.42 -4.89
N SER A 123 -12.97 -8.37 -5.65
CA SER A 123 -11.65 -7.89 -5.25
C SER A 123 -11.77 -6.76 -4.22
N ARG A 124 -11.46 -7.06 -2.95
CA ARG A 124 -11.47 -6.05 -1.89
C ARG A 124 -10.40 -5.02 -2.23
N ALA A 125 -10.81 -3.81 -2.59
CA ALA A 125 -9.87 -2.72 -2.83
C ALA A 125 -9.54 -2.00 -1.52
N GLU A 126 -8.27 -1.92 -1.17
CA GLU A 126 -7.78 -1.31 0.06
C GLU A 126 -6.79 -0.18 -0.25
N ARG A 127 -6.69 0.81 0.63
CA ARG A 127 -5.65 1.83 0.53
C ARG A 127 -4.34 1.30 1.10
N MET A 128 -3.23 1.78 0.55
CA MET A 128 -1.94 1.61 1.20
C MET A 128 -1.94 2.31 2.56
N LYS A 129 -1.20 1.76 3.52
CA LYS A 129 -0.97 2.41 4.80
C LYS A 129 -0.12 3.67 4.56
N PRO A 130 -0.28 4.73 5.36
CA PRO A 130 0.47 5.98 5.15
C PRO A 130 1.99 5.77 5.04
N PHE A 131 2.57 4.91 5.89
CA PHE A 131 4.01 4.64 5.85
C PHE A 131 4.44 3.92 4.56
N GLU A 132 3.60 3.06 3.99
CA GLU A 132 3.90 2.32 2.75
C GLU A 132 3.99 3.27 1.57
N VAL A 133 3.08 4.25 1.52
CA VAL A 133 3.10 5.29 0.50
C VAL A 133 4.39 6.09 0.59
N ILE A 134 4.74 6.56 1.79
CA ILE A 134 5.96 7.35 1.99
C ILE A 134 7.22 6.52 1.71
N ALA A 135 7.25 5.25 2.10
CA ALA A 135 8.36 4.36 1.82
C ALA A 135 8.53 4.11 0.31
N LEU A 136 7.44 3.84 -0.42
CA LEU A 136 7.47 3.66 -1.88
C LEU A 136 7.98 4.90 -2.61
N THR A 137 7.51 6.08 -2.21
CA THR A 137 7.88 7.35 -2.85
C THR A 137 9.28 7.81 -2.49
N THR A 138 9.83 7.31 -1.37
CA THR A 138 11.22 7.56 -0.95
C THR A 138 12.19 6.60 -1.59
N LEU A 139 11.87 5.30 -1.65
CA LEU A 139 12.79 4.26 -2.12
C LEU A 139 12.75 4.05 -3.64
N ARG A 140 11.66 4.45 -4.31
CA ARG A 140 11.42 4.30 -5.76
C ARG A 140 11.87 2.95 -6.33
N PRO A 141 11.32 1.82 -5.82
CA PRO A 141 11.64 0.51 -6.36
C PRO A 141 11.24 0.43 -7.84
N THR A 142 12.05 -0.28 -8.62
CA THR A 142 11.91 -0.38 -10.08
C THR A 142 11.07 -1.57 -10.52
N SER A 143 10.79 -2.50 -9.60
CA SER A 143 9.99 -3.69 -9.84
C SER A 143 9.08 -4.01 -8.66
N THR A 144 7.95 -4.67 -8.93
CA THR A 144 7.03 -5.23 -7.92
C THR A 144 7.75 -6.10 -6.91
N ARG A 145 8.66 -6.95 -7.38
CA ARG A 145 9.47 -7.83 -6.52
C ARG A 145 10.32 -7.02 -5.54
N GLU A 146 11.05 -6.02 -6.04
CA GLU A 146 11.87 -5.15 -5.20
C GLU A 146 11.01 -4.38 -4.19
N ALA A 147 9.86 -3.85 -4.63
CA ALA A 147 8.93 -3.13 -3.75
C ALA A 147 8.45 -4.01 -2.58
N VAL A 148 8.11 -5.27 -2.85
CA VAL A 148 7.68 -6.22 -1.82
C VAL A 148 8.83 -6.68 -0.94
N GLU A 149 10.04 -6.86 -1.48
CA GLU A 149 11.22 -7.20 -0.67
C GLU A 149 11.61 -6.06 0.28
N LEU A 150 11.49 -4.79 -0.14
CA LEU A 150 11.75 -3.61 0.69
C LEU A 150 10.62 -3.28 1.66
N ILE A 151 9.37 -3.51 1.24
CA ILE A 151 8.16 -3.19 2.01
C ILE A 151 7.25 -4.42 2.01
N PRO A 152 7.49 -5.41 2.89
CA PRO A 152 6.81 -6.71 2.87
C PRO A 152 5.30 -6.64 2.97
N SER A 153 4.76 -5.62 3.64
CA SER A 153 3.32 -5.44 3.80
C SER A 153 2.60 -5.20 2.46
N LEU A 154 3.31 -4.77 1.41
CA LEU A 154 2.77 -4.60 0.06
C LEU A 154 2.39 -5.93 -0.62
N TYR A 155 2.89 -7.07 -0.13
CA TYR A 155 2.56 -8.40 -0.67
C TYR A 155 1.05 -8.64 -0.76
N ARG A 156 0.26 -7.97 0.08
CA ARG A 156 -1.22 -8.08 0.06
C ARG A 156 -1.85 -7.51 -1.21
N PHE A 157 -1.18 -6.72 -2.03
CA PHE A 157 -1.74 -6.11 -3.24
C PHE A 157 -1.40 -6.89 -4.52
N GLU A 158 -2.30 -6.89 -5.50
CA GLU A 158 -2.05 -7.54 -6.80
C GLU A 158 -0.83 -6.94 -7.51
N ASP A 159 -0.02 -7.79 -8.16
CA ASP A 159 1.21 -7.35 -8.86
C ASP A 159 0.91 -6.31 -9.95
N ALA A 160 -0.19 -6.49 -10.70
CA ALA A 160 -0.57 -5.53 -11.75
C ALA A 160 -0.91 -4.13 -11.19
N GLU A 161 -1.54 -4.06 -10.03
CA GLU A 161 -1.86 -2.80 -9.37
C GLU A 161 -0.61 -2.13 -8.79
N LEU A 162 0.33 -2.93 -8.30
CA LEU A 162 1.63 -2.44 -7.84
C LEU A 162 2.49 -1.94 -9.01
N ASP A 163 2.55 -2.65 -10.12
CA ASP A 163 3.25 -2.20 -11.33
C ASP A 163 2.70 -0.85 -11.83
N ASP A 164 1.38 -0.66 -11.83
CA ASP A 164 0.76 0.63 -12.14
C ASP A 164 1.17 1.75 -11.18
N VAL A 165 1.36 1.43 -9.89
CA VAL A 165 1.83 2.38 -8.87
C VAL A 165 3.29 2.73 -9.11
N LEU A 166 4.15 1.75 -9.39
CA LEU A 166 5.56 1.98 -9.70
C LEU A 166 5.74 2.79 -11.00
N GLY A 167 4.85 2.57 -11.96
CA GLY A 167 4.75 3.38 -13.17
C GLY A 167 4.54 4.87 -12.86
N LEU A 168 3.75 5.22 -11.85
CA LEU A 168 3.54 6.62 -11.44
C LEU A 168 4.77 7.24 -10.74
N ILE A 169 5.61 6.42 -10.11
CA ILE A 169 6.77 6.86 -9.32
C ILE A 169 8.02 7.01 -10.21
N SER A 170 8.08 6.30 -11.34
CA SER A 170 9.26 6.23 -12.21
C SER A 170 9.38 7.40 -13.20
N TYR A 171 8.39 8.30 -13.28
CA TYR A 171 8.41 9.50 -14.12
C TYR A 171 8.93 10.74 -13.40
#